data_AF-A0A2S2NJ41-F1
#
_entry.id   AF-A0A2S2NJ41-F1
#
_cell.length_a   1.000
_cell.length_b   1.000
_cell.length_c   1.000
_cell.angle_alpha   90.00
_cell.angle_beta   90.00
_cell.angle_gamma   90.00
#
_symmetry.space_group_name_H-M   'P 1'
#
loop_
_entity.id
_entity.type
_entity.pdbx_description
1 polymer ?
#
loop_
_entity_poly.entity_id
_entity_poly.type
_entity_poly.pdbx_seq_one_letter_code
_entity_poly.pdbx_strand_id
1 'polypeptide(L)'
;MIGVEKKDDGDRSTVSMDQTFTGTIRIKLCEASGLRPTDLQTRLKNMSFVKSEDPLLDAYVSIDVDDNILLRSSTVPKTYDPVWNEYFTQDVQDANRLGLTVFHDAVIEDLFVANCKLSFSELIQREISEDQEFWV
;
A
#
# COMPACT_ATOMS: atom_id res chain seq x y z
N MET A 1 -9.34 62.12 5.80
CA MET A 1 -9.30 60.86 6.55
C MET A 1 -9.88 59.79 5.64
N ILE A 2 -9.05 59.11 4.83
CA ILE A 2 -8.43 57.78 5.12
C ILE A 2 -9.53 56.80 5.54
N GLY A 3 -10.05 55.95 4.65
CA GLY A 3 -9.51 54.63 4.23
C GLY A 3 -10.27 53.54 5.01
N VAL A 4 -10.66 52.36 4.53
CA VAL A 4 -10.17 51.48 3.46
C VAL A 4 -11.33 50.55 3.06
N GLU A 5 -11.49 50.30 1.77
CA GLU A 5 -12.36 49.25 1.23
C GLU A 5 -11.66 47.89 1.42
N LYS A 6 -12.25 46.98 2.19
CA LYS A 6 -11.82 45.57 2.23
C LYS A 6 -12.51 44.84 1.08
N LYS A 7 -11.75 44.61 0.02
CA LYS A 7 -12.06 43.63 -1.01
C LYS A 7 -11.99 42.24 -0.38
N ASP A 8 -13.14 41.58 -0.29
CA ASP A 8 -13.23 40.18 0.11
C ASP A 8 -12.80 39.32 -1.10
N ASP A 9 -11.49 39.21 -1.31
CA ASP A 9 -10.93 38.18 -2.18
C ASP A 9 -10.94 36.89 -1.37
N GLY A 10 -12.04 36.14 -1.49
CA GLY A 10 -12.17 34.79 -0.99
C GLY A 10 -11.14 33.88 -1.66
N ASP A 11 -9.95 33.80 -1.08
CA ASP A 11 -9.00 32.74 -1.37
C ASP A 11 -9.50 31.46 -0.68
N ARG A 12 -10.43 30.78 -1.36
CA ARG A 12 -10.72 29.39 -1.09
C ARG A 12 -9.47 28.63 -1.47
N SER A 13 -8.62 28.35 -0.49
CA SER A 13 -7.34 27.66 -0.61
C SER A 13 -7.49 26.45 -1.53
N THR A 14 -7.13 26.61 -2.80
CA THR A 14 -7.03 25.48 -3.73
C THR A 14 -5.74 24.77 -3.36
N VAL A 15 -5.82 23.80 -2.45
CA VAL A 15 -4.73 22.85 -2.24
C VAL A 15 -4.46 22.24 -3.61
N SER A 16 -3.28 22.50 -4.15
CA SER A 16 -2.92 22.00 -5.47
C SER A 16 -2.88 20.48 -5.42
N MET A 17 -3.50 19.83 -6.41
CA MET A 17 -3.64 18.37 -6.48
C MET A 17 -2.30 17.65 -6.82
N ASP A 18 -1.18 18.37 -6.71
CA ASP A 18 0.17 17.95 -7.11
C ASP A 18 1.16 17.90 -5.93
N GLN A 19 0.69 17.98 -4.69
CA GLN A 19 1.58 17.96 -3.53
C GLN A 19 2.29 16.60 -3.42
N THR A 20 3.60 16.62 -3.65
CA THR A 20 4.51 15.49 -3.40
C THR A 20 4.99 15.53 -1.95
N PHE A 21 5.31 14.35 -1.40
CA PHE A 21 5.79 14.19 -0.04
C PHE A 21 7.30 13.98 -0.03
N THR A 22 8.00 14.81 0.74
CA THR A 22 9.42 14.63 1.06
C THR A 22 9.56 14.53 2.57
N GLY A 23 10.12 13.43 3.04
CA GLY A 23 10.24 13.15 4.47
C GLY A 23 10.47 11.68 4.77
N THR A 24 10.17 11.26 6.00
CA THR A 24 10.35 9.89 6.47
C THR A 24 9.00 9.18 6.55
N ILE A 25 8.85 8.06 5.84
CA ILE A 25 7.72 7.14 5.99
C ILE A 25 8.02 6.12 7.08
N ARG A 26 7.04 5.87 7.95
CA ARG A 26 7.10 4.81 8.97
C ARG A 26 5.88 3.91 8.77
N ILE A 27 6.11 2.64 8.51
CA ILE A 27 5.06 1.68 8.18
C ILE A 27 5.07 0.58 9.23
N LYS A 28 3.90 0.31 9.81
CA LYS A 28 3.64 -0.93 10.55
C LYS A 28 2.81 -1.83 9.64
N LEU A 29 3.42 -2.90 9.13
CA LEU A 29 2.74 -3.91 8.34
C LEU A 29 2.16 -4.97 9.29
N CYS A 30 0.86 -4.93 9.52
CA CYS A 30 0.18 -5.81 10.47
C CYS A 30 -0.14 -7.17 9.85
N GLU A 31 -1.27 -7.28 9.15
CA GLU A 31 -1.79 -8.52 8.59
C GLU A 31 -2.61 -8.25 7.33
N ALA A 32 -2.93 -9.31 6.59
CA ALA A 32 -3.97 -9.31 5.58
C ALA A 32 -4.90 -10.49 5.85
N SER A 33 -6.14 -10.37 5.39
CA SER A 33 -7.15 -11.42 5.56
C SER A 33 -7.85 -11.73 4.24
N GLY A 34 -8.22 -12.99 4.03
CA GLY A 34 -9.04 -13.42 2.92
C GLY A 34 -8.35 -13.34 1.56
N LEU A 35 -7.02 -13.46 1.51
CA LEU A 35 -6.30 -13.52 0.24
C LEU A 35 -6.80 -14.70 -0.61
N ARG A 36 -6.77 -14.52 -1.93
CA ARG A 36 -7.20 -15.52 -2.90
C ARG A 36 -6.12 -15.70 -3.96
N PRO A 37 -5.74 -16.95 -4.28
CA PRO A 37 -4.92 -17.20 -5.45
C PRO A 37 -5.60 -16.66 -6.70
N THR A 38 -4.82 -16.13 -7.63
CA THR A 38 -5.31 -15.67 -8.94
C THR A 38 -5.74 -16.85 -9.81
N ASP A 39 -6.56 -16.56 -10.83
CA ASP A 39 -6.96 -17.56 -11.83
C ASP A 39 -5.76 -18.20 -12.53
N LEU A 40 -4.67 -17.45 -12.73
CA LEU A 40 -3.43 -17.98 -13.31
C LEU A 40 -2.80 -19.05 -12.42
N GLN A 41 -2.68 -18.77 -11.11
CA GLN A 41 -2.20 -19.74 -10.12
C GLN A 41 -3.07 -20.99 -10.11
N THR A 42 -4.39 -20.81 -10.13
CA THR A 42 -5.36 -21.91 -10.16
C THR A 42 -5.24 -22.74 -11.44
N ARG A 43 -5.06 -22.11 -12.60
CA ARG A 43 -4.90 -22.79 -13.91
C ARG A 43 -3.59 -23.57 -14.02
N LEU A 44 -2.46 -23.01 -13.59
CA LEU A 44 -1.17 -23.70 -13.61
C LEU A 44 -1.20 -24.96 -12.75
N LYS A 45 -1.89 -24.93 -11.61
CA LYS A 45 -2.13 -26.09 -10.77
C LYS A 45 -3.01 -27.15 -11.44
N ASN A 46 -4.10 -26.76 -12.10
CA ASN A 46 -4.97 -27.72 -12.77
C ASN A 46 -4.25 -28.50 -13.88
N MET A 47 -3.16 -27.95 -14.42
CA MET A 47 -2.31 -28.60 -15.41
C MET A 47 -1.33 -29.63 -14.81
N SER A 48 -1.00 -29.51 -13.52
CA SER A 48 -0.03 -30.39 -12.84
C SER A 48 -0.63 -31.67 -12.24
N PHE A 49 -1.90 -31.98 -12.52
CA PHE A 49 -2.64 -33.18 -12.04
C PHE A 49 -2.69 -33.36 -10.51
N VAL A 50 -2.31 -32.35 -9.72
CA VAL A 50 -2.39 -32.38 -8.25
C VAL A 50 -3.82 -32.02 -7.83
N LYS A 51 -4.60 -33.03 -7.42
CA LYS A 51 -5.92 -32.86 -6.81
C LYS A 51 -5.78 -32.50 -5.34
N SER A 52 -6.00 -31.24 -4.99
CA SER A 52 -6.19 -30.77 -3.61
C SER A 52 -6.93 -29.43 -3.61
N GLU A 53 -7.42 -28.99 -2.46
CA GLU A 53 -8.02 -27.66 -2.22
C GLU A 53 -7.14 -26.52 -2.75
N ASP A 54 -7.70 -25.31 -2.92
CA ASP A 54 -6.96 -24.14 -3.40
C ASP A 54 -5.58 -24.06 -2.72
N PRO A 55 -4.50 -23.80 -3.48
CA PRO A 55 -3.17 -23.79 -2.90
C PRO A 55 -3.08 -22.65 -1.88
N LEU A 56 -2.60 -22.96 -0.69
CA LEU A 56 -2.27 -21.95 0.31
C LEU A 56 -1.12 -21.09 -0.21
N LEU A 57 -1.10 -19.81 0.17
CA LEU A 57 -0.09 -18.87 -0.30
C LEU A 57 1.07 -18.82 0.69
N ASP A 58 2.29 -18.81 0.15
CA ASP A 58 3.46 -18.28 0.85
C ASP A 58 3.52 -16.78 0.58
N ALA A 59 3.00 -15.95 1.48
CA ALA A 59 2.68 -14.55 1.21
C ALA A 59 3.72 -13.57 1.76
N TYR A 60 4.13 -12.60 0.95
CA TYR A 60 4.91 -11.44 1.38
C TYR A 60 4.40 -10.16 0.73
N VAL A 61 4.79 -9.00 1.28
CA VAL A 61 4.46 -7.67 0.74
C VAL A 61 5.71 -7.00 0.18
N SER A 62 5.65 -6.59 -1.08
CA SER A 62 6.56 -5.61 -1.67
C SER A 62 6.03 -4.21 -1.38
N ILE A 63 6.90 -3.34 -0.89
CA ILE A 63 6.59 -1.95 -0.56
C ILE A 63 7.34 -1.06 -1.54
N ASP A 64 6.62 -0.25 -2.30
CA ASP A 64 7.16 0.64 -3.33
C ASP A 64 6.70 2.08 -3.13
N VAL A 65 7.48 3.02 -3.66
CA VAL A 65 7.09 4.43 -3.79
C VAL A 65 7.23 4.81 -5.25
N ASP A 66 6.13 5.29 -5.84
CA ASP A 66 6.06 5.66 -7.26
C ASP A 66 6.58 4.55 -8.18
N ASP A 67 6.14 3.31 -7.93
CA ASP A 67 6.52 2.08 -8.63
C ASP A 67 8.01 1.68 -8.49
N ASN A 68 8.78 2.36 -7.65
CA ASN A 68 10.13 1.96 -7.26
C ASN A 68 10.10 1.13 -5.97
N ILE A 69 10.44 -0.16 -6.06
CA ILE A 69 10.48 -1.06 -4.90
C ILE A 69 11.56 -0.60 -3.92
N LEU A 70 11.16 -0.39 -2.67
CA LEU A 70 12.06 0.03 -1.59
C LEU A 70 12.37 -1.13 -0.65
N LEU A 71 11.35 -1.91 -0.27
CA LEU A 71 11.42 -2.89 0.81
C LEU A 71 10.55 -4.11 0.50
N ARG A 72 10.86 -5.22 1.16
CA ARG A 72 10.07 -6.47 1.13
C ARG A 72 9.93 -7.00 2.56
N SER A 73 8.74 -7.49 2.90
CA SER A 73 8.50 -8.19 4.17
C SER A 73 9.07 -9.60 4.19
N SER A 74 9.09 -10.24 5.36
CA SER A 74 9.26 -11.69 5.42
C SER A 74 8.09 -12.42 4.73
N THR A 75 8.36 -13.62 4.25
CA THR A 75 7.34 -14.53 3.72
C THR A 75 6.65 -15.27 4.88
N VAL A 76 5.32 -15.22 4.91
CA VAL A 76 4.49 -16.03 5.82
C VAL A 76 3.95 -17.23 5.03
N PRO A 77 4.35 -18.46 5.35
CA PRO A 77 4.03 -19.62 4.53
C PRO A 77 2.60 -20.13 4.73
N LYS A 78 2.05 -20.74 3.69
CA LYS A 78 0.84 -21.57 3.69
C LYS A 78 -0.37 -20.94 4.40
N THR A 79 -0.77 -19.74 4.01
CA THR A 79 -1.93 -19.04 4.61
C THR A 79 -2.70 -18.21 3.58
N TYR A 80 -3.96 -17.88 3.89
CA TYR A 80 -4.73 -16.81 3.23
C TYR A 80 -4.82 -15.55 4.09
N ASP A 81 -4.39 -15.67 5.34
CA ASP A 81 -4.51 -14.66 6.38
C ASP A 81 -3.13 -14.44 7.01
N PRO A 82 -2.14 -13.89 6.27
CA PRO A 82 -0.79 -13.68 6.78
C PRO A 82 -0.74 -12.58 7.85
N VAL A 83 0.03 -12.83 8.90
CA VAL A 83 0.31 -11.88 9.97
C VAL A 83 1.81 -11.62 9.99
N TRP A 84 2.22 -10.40 9.63
CA TRP A 84 3.63 -9.99 9.56
C TRP A 84 4.08 -9.29 10.84
N ASN A 85 3.32 -8.30 11.31
CA ASN A 85 3.69 -7.42 12.44
C ASN A 85 5.11 -6.82 12.32
N GLU A 86 5.48 -6.41 11.10
CA GLU A 86 6.80 -5.84 10.78
C GLU A 86 6.75 -4.31 10.77
N TYR A 87 7.89 -3.68 11.07
CA TYR A 87 8.04 -2.23 11.08
C TYR A 87 9.13 -1.81 10.11
N PHE A 88 8.83 -0.80 9.30
CA PHE A 88 9.72 -0.23 8.32
C PHE A 88 9.85 1.27 8.49
N THR A 89 11.00 1.81 8.14
CA THR A 89 11.27 3.25 8.11
C THR A 89 12.11 3.56 6.89
N GLN A 90 11.69 4.53 6.08
CA GLN A 90 12.42 4.95 4.89
C GLN A 90 12.30 6.45 4.66
N ASP A 91 13.38 7.07 4.23
CA ASP A 91 13.34 8.44 3.73
C ASP A 91 12.96 8.44 2.25
N VAL A 92 12.07 9.36 1.86
CA VAL A 92 11.55 9.50 0.50
C VAL A 92 11.61 10.96 0.08
N GLN A 93 11.78 11.19 -1.22
CA GLN A 93 11.84 12.51 -1.83
C GLN A 93 10.85 12.57 -2.99
N ASP A 94 10.11 13.67 -3.07
CA ASP A 94 9.14 13.96 -4.12
C ASP A 94 8.13 12.82 -4.37
N ALA A 95 7.73 12.12 -3.30
CA ALA A 95 6.90 10.92 -3.37
C ALA A 95 5.42 11.23 -3.62
N ASN A 96 4.77 10.52 -4.54
CA ASN A 96 3.34 10.71 -4.83
C ASN A 96 2.47 9.58 -4.25
N ARG A 97 2.90 8.33 -4.42
CA ARG A 97 2.13 7.13 -4.06
C ARG A 97 2.97 6.12 -3.29
N LEU A 98 2.37 5.56 -2.23
CA LEU A 98 2.84 4.36 -1.56
C LEU A 98 2.12 3.15 -2.16
N GLY A 99 2.88 2.17 -2.63
CA GLY A 99 2.38 0.88 -3.11
C GLY A 99 2.67 -0.24 -2.11
N LEU A 100 1.66 -1.09 -1.89
CA LEU A 100 1.76 -2.33 -1.13
C LEU A 100 1.24 -3.45 -2.02
N THR A 101 2.12 -4.35 -2.45
CA THR A 101 1.76 -5.46 -3.35
C THR A 101 2.03 -6.78 -2.67
N VAL A 102 0.99 -7.60 -2.52
CA VAL A 102 1.08 -8.96 -1.99
C VAL A 102 1.44 -9.91 -3.12
N PHE A 103 2.44 -10.73 -2.88
CA PHE A 103 2.90 -11.77 -3.78
C PHE A 103 2.90 -13.13 -3.10
N HIS A 104 2.78 -14.18 -3.91
CA HIS A 104 3.13 -15.54 -3.53
C HIS A 104 4.59 -15.81 -3.88
N ASP A 105 5.41 -16.10 -2.87
CA ASP A 105 6.82 -16.50 -2.95
C ASP A 105 6.92 -17.87 -3.63
N ALA A 106 7.29 -17.89 -4.90
CA ALA A 106 7.30 -19.10 -5.70
C ALA A 106 8.73 -19.43 -6.18
N VAL A 107 8.95 -20.70 -6.54
CA VAL A 107 10.31 -21.20 -6.85
C VAL A 107 10.92 -20.55 -8.09
N ILE A 108 10.10 -20.18 -9.08
CA ILE A 108 10.57 -19.66 -10.37
C ILE A 108 10.37 -18.15 -10.46
N GLU A 109 9.13 -17.69 -10.27
CA GLU A 109 8.75 -16.29 -10.36
C GLU A 109 7.60 -16.03 -9.40
N ASP A 110 7.73 -14.97 -8.60
CA ASP A 110 6.74 -14.60 -7.61
C ASP A 110 5.44 -14.15 -8.28
N LEU A 111 4.33 -14.68 -7.77
CA LEU A 111 3.02 -14.51 -8.42
C LEU A 111 2.22 -13.43 -7.71
N PHE A 112 1.78 -12.43 -8.45
CA PHE A 112 0.91 -11.38 -7.93
C PHE A 112 -0.36 -11.96 -7.29
N VAL A 113 -0.74 -11.43 -6.14
CA VAL A 113 -1.98 -11.79 -5.43
C VAL A 113 -2.92 -10.59 -5.34
N ALA A 114 -2.45 -9.49 -4.75
CA ALA A 114 -3.26 -8.30 -4.51
C ALA A 114 -2.37 -7.05 -4.43
N ASN A 115 -2.97 -5.87 -4.59
CA ASN A 115 -2.28 -4.60 -4.42
C ASN A 115 -3.19 -3.54 -3.79
N CYS A 116 -2.56 -2.64 -3.05
CA CYS A 116 -3.14 -1.41 -2.55
C CYS A 116 -2.19 -0.26 -2.91
N LYS A 117 -2.72 0.85 -3.42
CA LYS A 117 -1.97 2.09 -3.63
C LYS A 117 -2.64 3.23 -2.88
N LEU A 118 -1.85 3.99 -2.14
CA LEU A 118 -2.28 5.13 -1.33
C LEU A 118 -1.59 6.39 -1.84
N SER A 119 -2.31 7.49 -2.04
CA SER A 119 -1.67 8.78 -2.33
C SER A 119 -1.16 9.40 -1.04
N PHE A 120 0.07 9.90 -1.04
CA PHE A 120 0.59 10.67 0.11
C PHE A 120 -0.24 11.93 0.36
N SER A 121 -0.72 12.60 -0.70
CA SER A 121 -1.61 13.76 -0.55
C SER A 121 -2.89 13.42 0.21
N GLU A 122 -3.50 12.26 -0.08
CA GLU A 122 -4.70 11.78 0.62
C GLU A 122 -4.39 11.37 2.06
N LEU A 123 -3.23 10.74 2.32
CA LEU A 123 -2.80 10.36 3.66
C LEU A 123 -2.57 11.59 4.55
N ILE A 124 -1.88 12.61 4.02
CA ILE A 124 -1.60 13.86 4.74
C ILE A 124 -2.89 14.63 5.01
N GLN A 125 -3.80 14.72 4.04
CA GLN A 125 -5.10 15.36 4.25
C GLN A 125 -5.91 14.66 5.35
N ARG A 126 -5.87 13.33 5.41
CA ARG A 126 -6.49 12.55 6.49
C ARG A 126 -5.87 12.86 7.85
N GLU A 127 -4.55 12.94 7.95
CA GLU A 127 -3.85 13.27 9.21
C GLU A 127 -4.17 14.70 9.69
N ILE A 128 -4.28 15.66 8.76
CA ILE A 128 -4.64 17.05 9.08
C ILE A 128 -6.11 17.19 9.51
N SER A 129 -6.98 16.23 9.15
CA SER A 129 -8.43 16.36 9.32
C SER A 129 -9.01 15.80 10.61
N GLU A 130 -8.37 14.87 11.32
CA GLU A 130 -8.59 14.56 12.76
C GLU A 130 -7.89 13.26 13.19
N ASP A 131 -7.64 13.14 14.51
CA ASP A 131 -7.37 11.93 15.29
C ASP A 131 -8.26 10.72 14.93
N GLN A 132 -8.00 10.06 13.79
CA GLN A 132 -8.70 8.82 13.41
C GLN A 132 -7.74 7.63 13.33
N GLU A 133 -7.66 6.89 14.44
CA GLU A 133 -7.25 5.49 14.43
C GLU A 133 -8.23 4.68 13.56
N PHE A 134 -7.71 3.92 12.60
CA PHE A 134 -8.50 2.96 11.83
C PHE A 134 -7.98 1.55 12.01
N TRP A 135 -8.89 0.65 12.36
CA TRP A 135 -8.71 -0.79 12.41
C TRP A 135 -9.17 -1.38 11.07
N VAL A 136 -8.28 -2.07 10.36
CA VAL A 136 -8.59 -3.06 9.31
C VAL A 136 -7.97 -4.38 9.73
#